data_AF-A0A553PGI1-F1
#
_entry.id   AF-A0A553PGI1-F1
#
_cell.length_a   1.000
_cell.length_b   1.000
_cell.length_c   1.000
_cell.angle_alpha   90.00
_cell.angle_beta   90.00
_cell.angle_gamma   90.00
#
_symmetry.space_group_name_H-M   'P 1'
#
loop_
_entity.id
_entity.type
_entity.pdbx_description
1 polymer ?
#
loop_
_entity_poly.entity_id
_entity_poly.type
_entity_poly.pdbx_seq_one_letter_code
_entity_poly.pdbx_strand_id
1 'polypeptide(L)'
;MAKTRQAKSPHGVTQEHATATSPIRNRRAPTGGSPFSDGNRNANEDDHTQALLPQEVLQGGDPDTPSNEAKRTRIQLQELSIKYPDYMGQSMVSFLVFLMAATMRADWILFMTCFWKSLDVADLDGVSNPSSPSSSILNTSTNSASQHQRMDLVSSSESGNSTWNAEIKEMLSMRLVNLEYFMIPSFLVSYLFFFGIGGFLHFWYYVKQRENAKEWKCQPNHWLSPKLELHEITVGFFSLNIGAFISACLACWVMNDGYSTLYFNISDYGYLWFLLQWPAIFIMQDYLTYWIHRIYHMPFLYKHFHKLHHTYKHPTAFSVTAIHPFEFVSIQCIYISPIFTFPVHWVPYTFILLYTYYHGIIDHSGINFKRHWWQPWQPDCIFHDNHHQYFHVNFGFNIRFWDKFHGTHRRKDRVYTEDIFWGTGKEMDKLSPQEIQADLAERNAENPLAYHDNKMAFRLSQSELQNFVMSSNDKK
;
A
#
# COMPACT_ATOMS: atom_id res chain seq x y z
N MET A 1 -76.49 -33.87 -43.58
CA MET A 1 -75.43 -33.25 -44.41
C MET A 1 -74.16 -33.22 -43.57
N ALA A 2 -73.30 -34.24 -43.68
CA ALA A 2 -72.14 -34.28 -44.58
C ALA A 2 -70.93 -33.46 -44.08
N LYS A 3 -70.00 -34.20 -43.47
CA LYS A 3 -68.53 -34.14 -43.47
C LYS A 3 -67.80 -32.83 -43.06
N THR A 4 -66.89 -32.79 -42.08
CA THR A 4 -65.59 -33.48 -41.81
C THR A 4 -64.42 -32.53 -42.07
N ARG A 5 -63.61 -32.24 -41.03
CA ARG A 5 -62.12 -32.24 -40.94
C ARG A 5 -61.72 -31.50 -39.64
N GLN A 6 -61.24 -32.15 -38.58
CA GLN A 6 -59.87 -32.69 -38.34
C GLN A 6 -58.75 -31.69 -38.70
N ALA A 7 -57.65 -31.55 -37.97
CA ALA A 7 -57.18 -31.97 -36.65
C ALA A 7 -55.77 -31.33 -36.44
N LYS A 8 -55.42 -31.11 -35.17
CA LYS A 8 -54.11 -31.30 -34.49
C LYS A 8 -52.79 -30.93 -35.20
N SER A 9 -52.03 -30.08 -34.47
CA SER A 9 -50.59 -30.18 -34.12
C SER A 9 -49.78 -31.35 -34.69
N PRO A 10 -48.52 -31.12 -35.10
CA PRO A 10 -47.47 -32.12 -35.08
C PRO A 10 -46.39 -31.86 -34.01
N HIS A 11 -46.06 -32.95 -33.32
CA HIS A 11 -44.84 -33.20 -32.54
C HIS A 11 -43.59 -33.37 -33.42
N GLY A 12 -42.41 -33.29 -32.79
CA GLY A 12 -41.18 -34.00 -33.17
C GLY A 12 -40.26 -34.15 -31.94
N VAL A 13 -40.31 -35.27 -31.19
CA VAL A 13 -39.36 -36.41 -31.17
C VAL A 13 -38.06 -36.09 -30.38
N THR A 14 -37.88 -36.47 -29.11
CA THR A 14 -37.57 -37.78 -28.44
C THR A 14 -36.19 -38.40 -28.70
N GLN A 15 -35.43 -38.61 -27.60
CA GLN A 15 -34.84 -39.89 -27.12
C GLN A 15 -34.27 -39.61 -25.69
N GLU A 16 -34.75 -40.17 -24.56
CA GLU A 16 -34.73 -41.57 -24.04
C GLU A 16 -33.32 -42.20 -24.02
N HIS A 17 -32.78 -42.81 -22.95
CA HIS A 17 -33.30 -43.66 -21.85
C HIS A 17 -32.43 -43.51 -20.58
N ALA A 18 -32.94 -43.43 -19.34
CA ALA A 18 -33.53 -44.50 -18.47
C ALA A 18 -32.45 -45.42 -17.86
N THR A 19 -32.46 -45.90 -16.60
CA THR A 19 -33.53 -46.36 -15.67
C THR A 19 -32.80 -46.75 -14.34
N ALA A 20 -33.35 -47.01 -13.15
CA ALA A 20 -34.63 -47.55 -12.70
C ALA A 20 -34.73 -47.37 -11.15
N THR A 21 -35.81 -46.86 -10.54
CA THR A 21 -37.10 -47.48 -10.10
C THR A 21 -37.15 -47.97 -8.63
N SER A 22 -37.88 -47.19 -7.80
CA SER A 22 -39.17 -47.52 -7.15
C SER A 22 -39.31 -48.50 -5.95
N PRO A 23 -40.42 -48.40 -5.17
CA PRO A 23 -40.39 -48.53 -3.70
C PRO A 23 -41.48 -49.45 -3.05
N ILE A 24 -41.44 -49.48 -1.70
CA ILE A 24 -42.48 -49.77 -0.66
C ILE A 24 -43.13 -51.17 -0.55
N ARG A 25 -43.04 -51.75 0.68
CA ARG A 25 -44.12 -52.56 1.29
C ARG A 25 -44.09 -52.57 2.85
N ASN A 26 -45.26 -52.44 3.46
CA ASN A 26 -45.61 -52.47 4.90
C ASN A 26 -45.56 -53.88 5.55
N ARG A 27 -45.31 -53.98 6.89
CA ARG A 27 -46.29 -54.40 7.95
C ARG A 27 -45.66 -54.82 9.31
N ARG A 28 -46.31 -54.33 10.39
CA ARG A 28 -46.68 -54.94 11.71
C ARG A 28 -45.67 -55.05 12.89
N ALA A 29 -46.22 -54.67 14.06
CA ALA A 29 -45.75 -54.70 15.47
C ALA A 29 -45.87 -56.12 16.11
N PRO A 30 -45.62 -56.42 17.43
CA PRO A 30 -45.95 -55.62 18.65
C PRO A 30 -45.07 -55.73 19.94
N THR A 31 -45.30 -54.78 20.86
CA THR A 31 -45.43 -54.84 22.36
C THR A 31 -44.33 -55.41 23.31
N GLY A 32 -44.06 -54.65 24.38
CA GLY A 32 -44.13 -55.16 25.77
C GLY A 32 -43.10 -54.65 26.78
N GLY A 33 -43.57 -54.02 27.88
CA GLY A 33 -42.95 -54.15 29.22
C GLY A 33 -42.30 -52.90 29.85
N SER A 34 -42.99 -52.30 30.83
CA SER A 34 -42.40 -51.62 32.00
C SER A 34 -42.61 -52.54 33.23
N PRO A 35 -42.48 -52.17 34.53
CA PRO A 35 -41.77 -51.08 35.24
C PRO A 35 -41.12 -51.51 36.61
N PHE A 36 -40.64 -50.53 37.41
CA PHE A 36 -40.52 -50.52 38.90
C PHE A 36 -39.45 -51.46 39.54
N SER A 37 -38.77 -51.19 40.66
CA SER A 37 -38.92 -50.26 41.80
C SER A 37 -37.65 -50.20 42.68
N ASP A 38 -37.60 -49.15 43.52
CA ASP A 38 -37.17 -49.08 44.94
C ASP A 38 -35.74 -49.27 45.47
N GLY A 39 -35.44 -48.43 46.48
CA GLY A 39 -34.55 -48.72 47.62
C GLY A 39 -33.29 -47.85 47.67
N ASN A 40 -33.25 -46.63 48.22
CA ASN A 40 -33.37 -46.19 49.63
C ASN A 40 -32.10 -46.40 50.52
N ARG A 41 -31.77 -45.34 51.28
CA ARG A 41 -30.96 -45.25 52.53
C ARG A 41 -29.44 -45.09 52.40
N ASN A 42 -28.92 -43.94 52.84
CA ASN A 42 -28.35 -43.61 54.18
C ASN A 42 -26.90 -44.11 54.28
N ALA A 43 -25.97 -43.51 55.00
CA ALA A 43 -25.78 -42.24 55.70
C ALA A 43 -24.34 -42.34 56.26
N ASN A 44 -23.71 -41.17 56.46
CA ASN A 44 -22.77 -40.83 57.52
C ASN A 44 -21.47 -41.62 57.77
N GLU A 45 -20.44 -40.79 58.03
CA GLU A 45 -19.36 -40.98 59.02
C GLU A 45 -18.31 -42.06 58.68
N ASP A 46 -17.03 -41.92 58.99
CA ASP A 46 -16.20 -40.87 59.56
C ASP A 46 -14.74 -41.31 59.29
N ASP A 47 -13.83 -40.35 59.35
CA ASP A 47 -12.47 -40.46 59.90
C ASP A 47 -11.58 -41.65 59.49
N HIS A 48 -10.50 -41.37 58.76
CA HIS A 48 -9.15 -41.53 59.33
C HIS A 48 -8.03 -41.08 58.37
N THR A 49 -7.26 -40.13 58.91
CA THR A 49 -5.95 -39.67 58.51
C THR A 49 -4.96 -40.83 58.32
N GLN A 50 -4.29 -40.91 57.17
CA GLN A 50 -2.86 -41.23 57.10
C GLN A 50 -2.26 -40.91 55.72
N ALA A 51 -1.27 -40.02 55.73
CA ALA A 51 -0.47 -39.65 54.58
C ALA A 51 0.62 -40.69 54.32
N LEU A 52 0.66 -41.24 53.09
CA LEU A 52 1.82 -41.93 52.54
C LEU A 52 2.07 -41.42 51.11
N LEU A 53 3.33 -41.07 50.87
CA LEU A 53 3.94 -40.63 49.61
C LEU A 53 4.35 -41.87 48.76
N PRO A 54 4.73 -41.73 47.46
CA PRO A 54 3.98 -42.31 46.36
C PRO A 54 4.80 -43.29 45.48
N GLN A 55 4.12 -44.20 44.76
CA GLN A 55 4.55 -44.74 43.46
C GLN A 55 3.29 -45.22 42.71
N GLU A 56 2.84 -44.56 41.66
CA GLU A 56 3.27 -44.62 40.25
C GLU A 56 2.66 -45.79 39.43
N VAL A 57 1.92 -45.35 38.39
CA VAL A 57 1.61 -45.99 37.09
C VAL A 57 0.59 -47.14 37.02
N LEU A 58 -0.59 -46.86 36.43
CA LEU A 58 -0.99 -47.33 35.08
C LEU A 58 -2.53 -47.28 34.90
N GLN A 59 -3.03 -46.39 34.03
CA GLN A 59 -3.86 -46.71 32.83
C GLN A 59 -4.79 -45.56 32.43
N GLY A 60 -4.82 -45.31 31.10
CA GLY A 60 -5.97 -44.84 30.28
C GLY A 60 -6.69 -43.58 30.75
N GLY A 61 -6.57 -42.42 30.11
CA GLY A 61 -6.85 -42.23 28.69
C GLY A 61 -8.33 -41.92 28.50
N ASP A 62 -8.74 -40.68 28.79
CA ASP A 62 -10.03 -40.08 28.43
C ASP A 62 -9.75 -38.90 27.47
N PRO A 63 -10.30 -38.85 26.25
CA PRO A 63 -9.84 -37.93 25.21
C PRO A 63 -10.68 -36.66 25.21
N ASP A 64 -10.54 -35.78 26.22
CA ASP A 64 -11.11 -34.42 26.15
C ASP A 64 -10.52 -33.47 27.21
N THR A 65 -9.22 -33.18 27.15
CA THR A 65 -8.66 -32.02 27.88
C THR A 65 -7.38 -31.49 27.22
N PRO A 66 -7.29 -30.20 26.83
CA PRO A 66 -6.05 -29.62 26.35
C PRO A 66 -5.02 -29.57 27.50
N SER A 67 -3.82 -30.11 27.26
CA SER A 67 -2.78 -30.30 28.26
C SER A 67 -2.39 -29.00 28.98
N ASN A 68 -2.25 -29.10 30.30
CA ASN A 68 -1.79 -28.04 31.21
C ASN A 68 -0.38 -27.51 30.90
N GLU A 69 0.36 -28.20 30.03
CA GLU A 69 1.70 -27.81 29.58
C GLU A 69 1.63 -26.63 28.61
N ALA A 70 0.67 -26.61 27.67
CA ALA A 70 0.47 -25.48 26.77
C ALA A 70 -0.01 -24.21 27.51
N LYS A 71 -0.74 -24.37 28.62
CA LYS A 71 -1.13 -23.26 29.50
C LYS A 71 0.05 -22.74 30.32
N ARG A 72 0.91 -23.63 30.86
CA ARG A 72 2.10 -23.20 31.62
C ARG A 72 3.14 -22.48 30.75
N THR A 73 3.37 -22.94 29.52
CA THR A 73 4.28 -22.25 28.59
C THR A 73 3.72 -20.88 28.16
N ARG A 74 2.40 -20.75 28.01
CA ARG A 74 1.75 -19.45 27.75
C ARG A 74 1.85 -18.48 28.93
N ILE A 75 1.69 -18.96 30.16
CA ILE A 75 1.77 -18.13 31.38
C ILE A 75 3.21 -17.64 31.61
N GLN A 76 4.21 -18.50 31.41
CA GLN A 76 5.63 -18.08 31.52
C GLN A 76 6.07 -17.11 30.41
N LEU A 77 5.48 -17.18 29.21
CA LEU A 77 5.76 -16.21 28.14
C LEU A 77 5.01 -14.87 28.32
N GLN A 78 3.92 -14.85 29.08
CA GLN A 78 3.18 -13.62 29.40
C GLN A 78 3.90 -12.76 30.46
N GLU A 79 4.61 -13.40 31.40
CA GLU A 79 5.35 -12.71 32.47
C GLU A 79 6.72 -12.14 32.05
N LEU A 80 7.21 -12.46 30.86
CA LEU A 80 8.41 -11.85 30.27
C LEU A 80 8.10 -10.69 29.29
N SER A 81 6.85 -10.21 29.29
CA SER A 81 6.47 -9.02 28.53
C SER A 81 7.02 -7.75 29.18
N ILE A 82 8.31 -7.49 28.97
CA ILE A 82 8.87 -6.15 29.13
C ILE A 82 8.07 -5.26 28.17
N LYS A 83 7.11 -4.50 28.71
CA LYS A 83 6.29 -3.56 27.95
C LYS A 83 7.19 -2.39 27.59
N TYR A 84 7.86 -2.51 26.45
CA TYR A 84 8.68 -1.44 25.91
C TYR A 84 7.77 -0.28 25.52
N PRO A 85 8.06 0.96 25.94
CA PRO A 85 7.23 2.11 25.59
C PRO A 85 7.20 2.34 24.07
N ASP A 86 6.14 2.98 23.55
CA ASP A 86 5.94 3.27 22.12
C ASP A 86 7.14 3.93 21.43
N TYR A 87 7.97 4.63 22.21
CA TYR A 87 9.21 5.20 21.70
C TYR A 87 10.27 4.16 21.39
N MET A 88 10.25 2.91 21.81
CA MET A 88 11.31 1.95 21.45
C MET A 88 11.12 1.33 20.08
N GLY A 89 9.88 1.12 19.63
CA GLY A 89 9.59 0.80 18.23
C GLY A 89 9.89 1.99 17.33
N GLN A 90 9.45 3.19 17.73
CA GLN A 90 9.72 4.43 17.01
C GLN A 90 11.17 4.88 17.12
N SER A 91 11.88 4.59 18.20
CA SER A 91 13.31 4.89 18.37
C SER A 91 14.16 3.79 17.80
N MET A 92 13.72 2.53 17.66
CA MET A 92 14.42 1.55 16.83
C MET A 92 14.20 1.87 15.36
N VAL A 93 12.99 2.23 14.92
CA VAL A 93 12.75 2.68 13.54
C VAL A 93 13.43 4.02 13.30
N SER A 94 13.39 4.98 14.22
CA SER A 94 14.13 6.25 14.10
C SER A 94 15.62 6.07 14.32
N PHE A 95 16.09 5.08 15.08
CA PHE A 95 17.51 4.70 15.21
C PHE A 95 17.97 3.89 14.02
N LEU A 96 17.11 3.14 13.34
CA LEU A 96 17.36 2.45 12.07
C LEU A 96 17.24 3.42 10.90
N VAL A 97 16.40 4.45 10.99
CA VAL A 97 16.29 5.58 10.05
C VAL A 97 17.43 6.57 10.31
N PHE A 98 17.85 6.77 11.55
CA PHE A 98 19.04 7.53 11.95
C PHE A 98 20.32 6.73 11.68
N LEU A 99 20.34 5.39 11.86
CA LEU A 99 21.39 4.53 11.32
C LEU A 99 21.33 4.53 9.80
N MET A 100 20.17 4.53 9.12
CA MET A 100 20.11 4.63 7.65
C MET A 100 20.53 6.01 7.15
N ALA A 101 20.29 7.07 7.93
CA ALA A 101 20.73 8.43 7.63
C ALA A 101 22.22 8.64 7.97
N ALA A 102 22.73 8.00 9.04
CA ALA A 102 24.13 8.06 9.48
C ALA A 102 25.03 7.00 8.83
N THR A 103 24.43 5.89 8.40
CA THR A 103 24.96 4.82 7.55
C THR A 103 24.12 4.84 6.29
N MET A 104 24.40 5.85 5.45
CA MET A 104 24.01 5.91 4.04
C MET A 104 23.78 4.50 3.47
N ARG A 105 22.65 4.20 2.82
CA ARG A 105 22.53 3.46 1.52
C ARG A 105 21.08 3.12 1.16
N ALA A 106 20.52 3.83 0.17
CA ALA A 106 19.40 3.35 -0.65
C ALA A 106 19.38 3.97 -2.06
N ASP A 107 19.96 5.17 -2.23
CA ASP A 107 20.05 5.84 -3.53
C ASP A 107 21.33 5.52 -4.31
N TRP A 108 22.08 4.45 -4.00
CA TRP A 108 23.42 4.24 -4.57
C TRP A 108 23.47 4.15 -6.10
N ILE A 109 22.37 4.10 -6.85
CA ILE A 109 22.43 4.05 -8.32
C ILE A 109 21.79 5.24 -8.99
N LEU A 110 21.11 6.11 -8.28
CA LEU A 110 21.08 7.49 -8.75
C LEU A 110 22.36 8.15 -8.23
N PHE A 111 22.68 8.05 -6.94
CA PHE A 111 23.95 8.48 -6.33
C PHE A 111 25.21 7.98 -7.05
N MET A 112 25.54 6.67 -7.18
CA MET A 112 26.84 6.26 -7.76
C MET A 112 26.94 6.67 -9.22
N THR A 113 25.83 6.58 -9.92
CA THR A 113 25.66 6.98 -11.31
C THR A 113 25.88 8.48 -11.49
N CYS A 114 25.26 9.27 -10.61
CA CYS A 114 25.42 10.71 -10.48
C CYS A 114 26.82 11.11 -10.01
N PHE A 115 27.38 10.34 -9.09
CA PHE A 115 28.65 10.56 -8.43
C PHE A 115 29.79 10.21 -9.38
N TRP A 116 29.72 9.08 -10.08
CA TRP A 116 30.68 8.70 -11.12
C TRP A 116 30.63 9.70 -12.27
N LYS A 117 29.44 10.13 -12.70
CA LYS A 117 29.30 11.22 -13.67
C LYS A 117 29.86 12.55 -13.14
N SER A 118 29.69 12.86 -11.85
CA SER A 118 30.29 14.06 -11.24
C SER A 118 31.82 13.97 -11.14
N LEU A 119 32.37 12.76 -10.98
CA LEU A 119 33.81 12.50 -10.97
C LEU A 119 34.40 12.62 -12.39
N ASP A 120 33.72 12.13 -13.41
CA ASP A 120 34.11 12.32 -14.82
C ASP A 120 34.13 13.82 -15.20
N VAL A 121 33.13 14.59 -14.75
CA VAL A 121 33.08 16.04 -14.94
C VAL A 121 34.21 16.75 -14.17
N ALA A 122 34.50 16.31 -12.95
CA ALA A 122 35.63 16.84 -12.16
C ALA A 122 37.00 16.53 -12.78
N ASP A 123 37.14 15.40 -13.47
CA ASP A 123 38.37 15.04 -14.22
C ASP A 123 38.53 15.90 -15.49
N LEU A 124 37.43 16.27 -16.16
CA LEU A 124 37.45 17.19 -17.31
C LEU A 124 37.83 18.62 -16.91
N ASP A 125 37.43 19.07 -15.72
CA ASP A 125 37.79 20.38 -15.17
C ASP A 125 39.22 20.41 -14.57
N GLY A 126 39.87 19.24 -14.41
CA GLY A 126 41.15 19.08 -13.70
C GLY A 126 42.42 19.05 -14.57
N VAL A 127 42.32 18.96 -15.91
CA VAL A 127 43.53 18.76 -16.75
C VAL A 127 44.08 20.09 -17.28
N SER A 128 45.05 20.64 -16.55
CA SER A 128 46.05 21.56 -17.09
C SER A 128 47.46 20.94 -16.99
N ASN A 129 47.93 20.46 -18.16
CA ASN A 129 49.31 20.18 -18.59
C ASN A 129 50.08 18.91 -18.14
N PRO A 130 51.06 18.45 -18.97
CA PRO A 130 51.32 17.04 -19.22
C PRO A 130 52.71 16.56 -18.75
N SER A 131 52.80 15.29 -18.33
CA SER A 131 54.01 14.47 -18.44
C SER A 131 53.75 13.02 -18.01
N SER A 132 53.71 12.11 -18.98
CA SER A 132 53.82 10.64 -18.85
C SER A 132 55.22 10.25 -18.27
N PRO A 133 55.55 8.99 -17.86
CA PRO A 133 55.00 7.73 -18.40
C PRO A 133 54.83 6.48 -17.49
N SER A 134 54.01 5.57 -18.02
CA SER A 134 54.11 4.09 -18.07
C SER A 134 53.96 3.21 -16.82
N SER A 135 52.89 2.40 -16.82
CA SER A 135 53.04 0.93 -16.73
C SER A 135 51.85 0.21 -17.40
N SER A 136 52.22 -0.57 -18.42
CA SER A 136 51.45 -1.52 -19.23
C SER A 136 50.61 -2.55 -18.46
N ILE A 137 49.48 -2.95 -19.03
CA ILE A 137 49.18 -4.31 -19.57
C ILE A 137 47.67 -4.39 -19.88
N LEU A 138 47.28 -4.38 -21.16
CA LEU A 138 46.69 -5.51 -21.89
C LEU A 138 46.27 -5.00 -23.29
N ASN A 139 47.03 -5.40 -24.30
CA ASN A 139 46.67 -5.21 -25.70
C ASN A 139 45.54 -6.17 -26.07
N THR A 140 44.39 -5.62 -26.47
CA THR A 140 43.55 -6.26 -27.47
C THR A 140 43.23 -5.22 -28.53
N SER A 141 43.82 -5.41 -29.69
CA SER A 141 43.72 -4.59 -30.88
C SER A 141 42.29 -4.56 -31.42
N THR A 142 41.63 -3.40 -31.32
CA THR A 142 40.62 -2.98 -32.29
C THR A 142 40.85 -1.49 -32.58
N ASN A 143 41.11 -1.18 -33.84
CA ASN A 143 41.38 0.16 -34.35
C ASN A 143 40.25 1.14 -33.98
N SER A 144 40.53 2.08 -33.07
CA SER A 144 39.66 3.19 -32.66
C SER A 144 39.93 4.47 -33.46
N ALA A 145 40.28 4.34 -34.75
CA ALA A 145 40.46 5.47 -35.65
C ALA A 145 39.37 5.47 -36.74
N SER A 146 38.11 5.71 -36.34
CA SER A 146 37.02 6.03 -37.28
C SER A 146 35.75 6.63 -36.66
N GLN A 147 35.70 6.94 -35.37
CA GLN A 147 34.43 7.38 -34.74
C GLN A 147 34.13 8.88 -34.81
N HIS A 148 34.99 9.69 -35.44
CA HIS A 148 34.73 11.12 -35.66
C HIS A 148 34.57 11.54 -37.13
N GLN A 149 34.41 10.60 -38.05
CA GLN A 149 34.21 10.91 -39.46
C GLN A 149 33.07 10.05 -40.03
N ARG A 150 31.84 10.33 -39.57
CA ARG A 150 30.61 9.79 -40.15
C ARG A 150 29.48 10.83 -40.14
N MET A 151 29.83 12.07 -40.47
CA MET A 151 28.92 12.96 -41.18
C MET A 151 29.51 13.10 -42.58
N ASP A 152 28.65 13.14 -43.59
CA ASP A 152 28.95 13.10 -45.02
C ASP A 152 29.14 11.68 -45.57
N LEU A 153 28.01 11.07 -45.96
CA LEU A 153 27.79 10.29 -47.19
C LEU A 153 26.46 9.54 -47.08
N VAL A 154 25.34 10.25 -47.26
CA VAL A 154 24.06 9.63 -47.65
C VAL A 154 23.44 10.45 -48.78
N SER A 155 23.88 10.18 -50.00
CA SER A 155 23.09 10.25 -51.22
C SER A 155 23.22 8.85 -51.85
N SER A 156 22.19 8.12 -52.25
CA SER A 156 20.87 8.49 -52.73
C SER A 156 20.02 7.21 -52.84
N SER A 157 18.70 7.39 -52.67
CA SER A 157 17.59 6.58 -53.21
C SER A 157 17.50 5.10 -52.84
N GLU A 158 16.58 4.78 -51.93
CA GLU A 158 15.49 3.81 -52.20
C GLU A 158 14.36 3.90 -51.16
N SER A 159 13.14 4.10 -51.65
CA SER A 159 11.82 3.88 -51.02
C SER A 159 11.53 4.49 -49.63
N GLY A 160 10.73 5.55 -49.63
CA GLY A 160 10.17 6.17 -48.42
C GLY A 160 9.11 5.32 -47.73
N ASN A 161 9.53 4.35 -46.91
CA ASN A 161 8.67 3.69 -45.93
C ASN A 161 9.44 3.39 -44.62
N SER A 162 9.12 4.16 -43.57
CA SER A 162 9.48 3.99 -42.15
C SER A 162 10.84 4.51 -41.60
N THR A 163 11.29 5.70 -42.01
CA THR A 163 12.47 6.39 -41.42
C THR A 163 12.32 6.66 -39.92
N TRP A 164 11.13 7.10 -39.49
CA TRP A 164 10.85 7.44 -38.08
C TRP A 164 11.02 6.24 -37.12
N ASN A 165 10.65 5.04 -37.56
CA ASN A 165 10.82 3.83 -36.76
C ASN A 165 12.30 3.44 -36.62
N ALA A 166 13.10 3.68 -37.66
CA ALA A 166 14.53 3.42 -37.62
C ALA A 166 15.24 4.43 -36.70
N GLU A 167 14.92 5.72 -36.82
CA GLU A 167 15.46 6.80 -35.98
C GLU A 167 15.10 6.59 -34.50
N ILE A 168 13.85 6.24 -34.19
CA ILE A 168 13.45 5.92 -32.81
C ILE A 168 14.17 4.69 -32.29
N LYS A 169 14.28 3.64 -33.10
CA LYS A 169 14.97 2.42 -32.69
C LYS A 169 16.44 2.69 -32.41
N GLU A 170 17.09 3.48 -33.24
CA GLU A 170 18.49 3.89 -33.04
C GLU A 170 18.61 4.74 -31.76
N MET A 171 17.79 5.77 -31.58
CA MET A 171 17.74 6.57 -30.37
C MET A 171 17.54 5.71 -29.11
N LEU A 172 16.54 4.82 -29.09
CA LEU A 172 16.28 3.95 -27.96
C LEU A 172 17.43 2.97 -27.72
N SER A 173 18.04 2.43 -28.77
CA SER A 173 19.18 1.51 -28.64
C SER A 173 20.41 2.18 -28.02
N MET A 174 20.66 3.46 -28.33
CA MET A 174 21.72 4.24 -27.72
C MET A 174 21.40 4.64 -26.28
N ARG A 175 20.13 5.00 -25.99
CA ARG A 175 19.73 5.50 -24.66
C ARG A 175 19.47 4.40 -23.64
N LEU A 176 19.13 3.19 -24.09
CA LEU A 176 18.85 2.04 -23.23
C LEU A 176 19.94 0.97 -23.30
N VAL A 177 21.16 1.34 -23.73
CA VAL A 177 22.31 0.43 -23.69
C VAL A 177 22.64 0.08 -22.23
N ASN A 178 22.96 -1.19 -21.97
CA ASN A 178 23.29 -1.71 -20.64
C ASN A 178 22.12 -1.62 -19.62
N LEU A 179 20.86 -1.62 -20.07
CA LEU A 179 19.67 -1.52 -19.22
C LEU A 179 19.66 -2.54 -18.07
N GLU A 180 20.18 -3.74 -18.29
CA GLU A 180 20.27 -4.81 -17.30
C GLU A 180 21.02 -4.43 -16.02
N TYR A 181 22.03 -3.56 -16.12
CA TYR A 181 22.80 -3.06 -14.98
C TYR A 181 21.96 -2.13 -14.09
N PHE A 182 20.96 -1.44 -14.66
CA PHE A 182 20.03 -0.58 -13.94
C PHE A 182 18.81 -1.34 -13.42
N MET A 183 18.44 -2.46 -14.06
CA MET A 183 17.29 -3.26 -13.64
C MET A 183 17.51 -3.94 -12.28
N ILE A 184 18.55 -4.78 -12.15
CA ILE A 184 18.84 -5.52 -10.90
C ILE A 184 18.72 -4.64 -9.64
N PRO A 185 19.38 -3.48 -9.57
CA PRO A 185 19.32 -2.65 -8.39
C PRO A 185 18.01 -1.88 -8.23
N SER A 186 17.35 -1.46 -9.31
CA SER A 186 16.02 -0.82 -9.23
C SER A 186 15.00 -1.77 -8.60
N PHE A 187 15.06 -3.06 -8.97
CA PHE A 187 14.22 -4.10 -8.37
C PHE A 187 14.64 -4.38 -6.92
N LEU A 188 15.94 -4.47 -6.63
CA LEU A 188 16.43 -4.71 -5.27
C LEU A 188 15.98 -3.62 -4.29
N VAL A 189 16.15 -2.33 -4.66
CA VAL A 189 15.73 -1.20 -3.81
C VAL A 189 14.21 -1.22 -3.62
N SER A 190 13.46 -1.42 -4.71
CA SER A 190 12.00 -1.51 -4.65
C SER A 190 11.54 -2.60 -3.67
N TYR A 191 12.10 -3.81 -3.77
CA TYR A 191 11.78 -4.93 -2.89
C TYR A 191 12.24 -4.72 -1.45
N LEU A 192 13.40 -4.08 -1.24
CA LEU A 192 13.87 -3.75 0.09
C LEU A 192 12.89 -2.84 0.84
N PHE A 193 12.32 -1.83 0.18
CA PHE A 193 11.33 -0.98 0.83
C PHE A 193 9.99 -1.70 1.03
N PHE A 194 9.48 -2.34 -0.03
CA PHE A 194 8.18 -2.99 0.01
C PHE A 194 8.13 -4.15 1.00
N PHE A 195 9.06 -5.10 0.91
CA PHE A 195 9.12 -6.25 1.82
C PHE A 195 9.88 -5.97 3.11
N GLY A 196 10.86 -5.05 3.10
CA GLY A 196 11.56 -4.68 4.32
C GLY A 196 10.69 -3.84 5.24
N ILE A 197 10.32 -2.62 4.85
CA ILE A 197 9.49 -1.74 5.70
C ILE A 197 8.07 -2.28 5.79
N GLY A 198 7.42 -2.55 4.65
CA GLY A 198 6.03 -3.04 4.63
C GLY A 198 5.89 -4.40 5.31
N GLY A 199 6.80 -5.34 5.04
CA GLY A 199 6.83 -6.65 5.70
C GLY A 199 7.15 -6.57 7.19
N PHE A 200 8.06 -5.70 7.62
CA PHE A 200 8.32 -5.47 9.04
C PHE A 200 7.08 -4.93 9.76
N LEU A 201 6.43 -3.89 9.22
CA LEU A 201 5.22 -3.32 9.81
C LEU A 201 4.10 -4.35 9.88
N HIS A 202 3.90 -5.13 8.81
CA HIS A 202 2.90 -6.18 8.79
C HIS A 202 3.20 -7.27 9.84
N PHE A 203 4.42 -7.79 9.88
CA PHE A 203 4.80 -8.79 10.88
C PHE A 203 4.64 -8.27 12.32
N TRP A 204 5.16 -7.07 12.59
CA TRP A 204 5.17 -6.53 13.96
C TRP A 204 3.77 -6.17 14.45
N TYR A 205 2.97 -5.48 13.64
CA TYR A 205 1.66 -4.98 14.05
C TYR A 205 0.54 -5.97 13.75
N TYR A 206 0.45 -6.47 12.53
CA TYR A 206 -0.68 -7.31 12.07
C TYR A 206 -0.57 -8.77 12.52
N VAL A 207 0.65 -9.30 12.72
CA VAL A 207 0.85 -10.67 13.22
C VAL A 207 1.10 -10.68 14.73
N LYS A 208 2.18 -10.02 15.21
CA LYS A 208 2.61 -10.12 16.62
C LYS A 208 1.71 -9.36 17.58
N GLN A 209 1.22 -8.18 17.20
CA GLN A 209 0.40 -7.31 18.06
C GLN A 209 -1.10 -7.34 17.73
N ARG A 210 -1.57 -8.37 17.02
CA ARG A 210 -2.95 -8.44 16.54
C ARG A 210 -4.00 -8.32 17.66
N GLU A 211 -3.75 -8.97 18.80
CA GLU A 211 -4.64 -8.94 19.97
C GLU A 211 -4.70 -7.56 20.65
N ASN A 212 -3.66 -6.74 20.47
CA ASN A 212 -3.53 -5.39 21.05
C ASN A 212 -3.91 -4.29 20.06
N ALA A 213 -4.72 -4.57 19.03
CA ALA A 213 -5.03 -3.60 17.98
C ALA A 213 -5.61 -2.27 18.46
N LYS A 214 -6.27 -2.24 19.62
CA LYS A 214 -6.75 -1.00 20.26
C LYS A 214 -5.60 -0.05 20.66
N GLU A 215 -4.39 -0.56 20.88
CA GLU A 215 -3.22 0.25 21.24
C GLU A 215 -2.57 0.91 20.00
N TRP A 216 -2.72 0.35 18.80
CA TRP A 216 -1.95 0.78 17.63
C TRP A 216 -2.72 0.98 16.32
N LYS A 217 -3.87 0.33 16.09
CA LYS A 217 -4.56 0.39 14.79
C LYS A 217 -5.48 1.61 14.73
N CYS A 218 -5.52 2.29 13.58
CA CYS A 218 -6.42 3.41 13.29
C CYS A 218 -7.89 3.02 13.48
N GLN A 219 -8.26 1.87 12.92
CA GLN A 219 -9.60 1.28 13.01
C GLN A 219 -9.52 -0.13 13.65
N PRO A 220 -9.53 -0.25 14.99
CA PRO A 220 -9.14 -1.48 15.70
C PRO A 220 -10.16 -2.62 15.56
N ASN A 221 -11.40 -2.30 15.24
CA ASN A 221 -12.48 -3.29 15.05
C ASN A 221 -12.65 -3.72 13.60
N HIS A 222 -11.86 -3.14 12.68
CA HIS A 222 -12.01 -3.35 11.25
C HIS A 222 -10.71 -3.91 10.65
N TRP A 223 -10.84 -5.00 9.92
CA TRP A 223 -9.71 -5.75 9.37
C TRP A 223 -10.01 -6.12 7.92
N LEU A 224 -8.96 -6.13 7.09
CA LEU A 224 -9.07 -6.76 5.79
C LEU A 224 -9.22 -8.27 5.98
N SER A 225 -9.96 -8.88 5.05
CA SER A 225 -9.98 -10.34 4.99
C SER A 225 -8.62 -10.85 4.50
N PRO A 226 -8.16 -12.04 4.90
CA PRO A 226 -6.89 -12.60 4.42
C PRO A 226 -6.79 -12.68 2.88
N LYS A 227 -7.94 -12.83 2.20
CA LYS A 227 -8.00 -12.80 0.73
C LYS A 227 -7.68 -11.41 0.17
N LEU A 228 -8.19 -10.35 0.79
CA LEU A 228 -7.92 -8.98 0.38
C LEU A 228 -6.48 -8.58 0.74
N GLU A 229 -5.95 -9.00 1.89
CA GLU A 229 -4.55 -8.79 2.26
C GLU A 229 -3.58 -9.45 1.25
N LEU A 230 -3.85 -10.70 0.86
CA LEU A 230 -3.04 -11.35 -0.18
C LEU A 230 -3.19 -10.64 -1.54
N HIS A 231 -4.39 -10.15 -1.85
CA HIS A 231 -4.66 -9.45 -3.09
C HIS A 231 -3.91 -8.11 -3.16
N GLU A 232 -3.91 -7.28 -2.12
CA GLU A 232 -3.12 -6.04 -2.10
C GLU A 232 -1.63 -6.30 -2.22
N ILE A 233 -1.09 -7.32 -1.55
CA ILE A 233 0.34 -7.67 -1.67
C ILE A 233 0.66 -8.08 -3.10
N THR A 234 -0.22 -8.88 -3.73
CA THR A 234 -0.02 -9.36 -5.10
C THR A 234 -0.08 -8.21 -6.11
N VAL A 235 -1.12 -7.37 -6.05
CA VAL A 235 -1.25 -6.21 -6.94
C VAL A 235 -0.10 -5.23 -6.69
N GLY A 236 0.22 -4.94 -5.43
CA GLY A 236 1.32 -4.07 -5.03
C GLY A 236 2.67 -4.57 -5.54
N PHE A 237 2.92 -5.87 -5.51
CA PHE A 237 4.11 -6.50 -6.08
C PHE A 237 4.20 -6.27 -7.60
N PHE A 238 3.11 -6.51 -8.36
CA PHE A 238 3.12 -6.28 -9.81
C PHE A 238 3.33 -4.80 -10.16
N SER A 239 2.65 -3.89 -9.48
CA SER A 239 2.82 -2.45 -9.68
C SER A 239 4.25 -1.99 -9.37
N LEU A 240 4.86 -2.55 -8.32
CA LEU A 240 6.23 -2.26 -7.96
C LEU A 240 7.23 -2.73 -9.02
N ASN A 241 6.98 -3.88 -9.68
CA ASN A 241 7.80 -4.34 -10.81
C ASN A 241 7.73 -3.35 -11.99
N ILE A 242 6.54 -2.78 -12.27
CA ILE A 242 6.38 -1.72 -13.28
C ILE A 242 7.22 -0.50 -12.90
N GLY A 243 7.14 -0.07 -11.63
CA GLY A 243 7.92 1.06 -11.12
C GLY A 243 9.43 0.83 -11.18
N ALA A 244 9.90 -0.35 -10.79
CA ALA A 244 11.30 -0.73 -10.86
C ALA A 244 11.81 -0.73 -12.31
N PHE A 245 11.00 -1.22 -13.26
CA PHE A 245 11.34 -1.18 -14.68
C PHE A 245 11.40 0.25 -15.24
N ILE A 246 10.41 1.09 -14.92
CA ILE A 246 10.41 2.52 -15.31
C ILE A 246 11.63 3.24 -14.73
N SER A 247 11.94 3.00 -13.45
CA SER A 247 13.10 3.59 -12.78
C SER A 247 14.42 3.15 -13.42
N ALA A 248 14.54 1.87 -13.79
CA ALA A 248 15.71 1.35 -14.50
C ALA A 248 15.87 1.99 -15.87
N CYS A 249 14.79 2.09 -16.65
CA CYS A 249 14.79 2.76 -17.95
C CYS A 249 15.18 4.24 -17.82
N LEU A 250 14.67 4.93 -16.79
CA LEU A 250 14.98 6.33 -16.56
C LEU A 250 16.43 6.54 -16.14
N ALA A 251 16.95 5.72 -15.22
CA ALA A 251 18.34 5.79 -14.80
C ALA A 251 19.29 5.50 -15.98
N CYS A 252 18.98 4.49 -16.78
CA CYS A 252 19.71 4.14 -18.00
C CYS A 252 19.68 5.30 -19.02
N TRP A 253 18.50 5.89 -19.24
CA TRP A 253 18.32 7.05 -20.10
C TRP A 253 19.21 8.22 -19.68
N VAL A 254 19.16 8.62 -18.40
CA VAL A 254 19.94 9.75 -17.87
C VAL A 254 21.45 9.47 -17.96
N MET A 255 21.87 8.22 -17.79
CA MET A 255 23.28 7.86 -17.88
C MET A 255 23.85 7.86 -19.27
N ASN A 256 23.06 7.43 -20.24
CA ASN A 256 23.46 7.42 -21.63
C ASN A 256 23.17 8.77 -22.32
N ASP A 257 23.31 9.87 -21.56
CA ASP A 257 23.12 11.26 -21.99
C ASP A 257 21.77 11.53 -22.67
N GLY A 258 20.73 10.82 -22.22
CA GLY A 258 19.36 11.15 -22.53
C GLY A 258 18.99 12.51 -21.96
N TYR A 259 18.16 13.24 -22.70
CA TYR A 259 17.70 14.55 -22.26
C TYR A 259 17.09 14.48 -20.86
N SER A 260 17.60 15.29 -19.95
CA SER A 260 17.02 15.61 -18.65
C SER A 260 17.61 16.93 -18.20
N THR A 261 16.96 17.58 -17.24
CA THR A 261 17.46 18.78 -16.57
C THR A 261 18.23 18.42 -15.29
N LEU A 262 18.57 17.14 -15.11
CA LEU A 262 19.31 16.66 -13.95
C LEU A 262 20.76 17.14 -14.01
N TYR A 263 21.24 17.73 -12.92
CA TYR A 263 22.64 18.16 -12.79
C TYR A 263 23.28 17.55 -11.53
N PHE A 264 24.61 17.52 -11.52
CA PHE A 264 25.39 16.70 -10.59
C PHE A 264 26.31 17.51 -9.68
N ASN A 265 26.73 18.69 -10.13
CA ASN A 265 27.57 19.59 -9.34
C ASN A 265 26.74 20.77 -8.83
N ILE A 266 26.83 21.06 -7.53
CA ILE A 266 26.10 22.17 -6.91
C ILE A 266 26.47 23.52 -7.56
N SER A 267 27.71 23.66 -8.06
CA SER A 267 28.22 24.85 -8.72
C SER A 267 27.50 25.21 -10.02
N ASP A 268 26.87 24.25 -10.71
CA ASP A 268 26.23 24.46 -12.02
C ASP A 268 25.08 25.48 -11.95
N TYR A 269 24.42 25.56 -10.79
CA TYR A 269 23.31 26.49 -10.52
C TYR A 269 23.44 27.24 -9.18
N GLY A 270 24.50 26.97 -8.42
CA GLY A 270 24.83 27.64 -7.16
C GLY A 270 24.05 27.13 -5.94
N TYR A 271 24.61 27.43 -4.75
CA TYR A 271 24.07 26.98 -3.47
C TYR A 271 22.65 27.50 -3.15
N LEU A 272 22.31 28.71 -3.62
CA LEU A 272 20.98 29.27 -3.40
C LEU A 272 19.91 28.42 -4.11
N TRP A 273 20.12 28.09 -5.39
CA TRP A 273 19.22 27.19 -6.11
C TRP A 273 19.21 25.81 -5.48
N PHE A 274 20.38 25.32 -5.05
CA PHE A 274 20.48 24.04 -4.39
C PHE A 274 19.55 23.90 -3.18
N LEU A 275 19.38 24.98 -2.40
CA LEU A 275 18.45 25.03 -1.26
C LEU A 275 16.99 25.23 -1.70
N LEU A 276 16.73 26.12 -2.67
CA LEU A 276 15.37 26.45 -3.10
C LEU A 276 14.67 25.30 -3.85
N GLN A 277 15.41 24.42 -4.52
CA GLN A 277 14.80 23.31 -5.26
C GLN A 277 14.16 22.24 -4.35
N TRP A 278 14.57 22.11 -3.08
CA TRP A 278 13.98 21.13 -2.15
C TRP A 278 12.47 21.34 -1.97
N PRO A 279 12.00 22.52 -1.50
CA PRO A 279 10.58 22.79 -1.42
C PRO A 279 9.93 22.87 -2.81
N ALA A 280 10.65 23.31 -3.86
CA ALA A 280 10.08 23.39 -5.21
C ALA A 280 9.68 22.01 -5.75
N ILE A 281 10.58 21.02 -5.68
CA ILE A 281 10.32 19.64 -6.11
C ILE A 281 9.21 19.04 -5.25
N PHE A 282 9.30 19.18 -3.92
CA PHE A 282 8.32 18.60 -3.00
C PHE A 282 6.92 19.17 -3.20
N ILE A 283 6.77 20.50 -3.29
CA ILE A 283 5.47 21.14 -3.51
C ILE A 283 4.90 20.79 -4.88
N MET A 284 5.74 20.79 -5.93
CA MET A 284 5.28 20.41 -7.27
C MET A 284 4.73 18.98 -7.28
N GLN A 285 5.51 18.01 -6.79
CA GLN A 285 5.09 16.62 -6.77
C GLN A 285 3.85 16.43 -5.89
N ASP A 286 3.84 16.94 -4.66
CA ASP A 286 2.73 16.72 -3.74
C ASP A 286 1.42 17.39 -4.20
N TYR A 287 1.51 18.60 -4.77
CA TYR A 287 0.33 19.29 -5.28
C TYR A 287 -0.23 18.63 -6.54
N LEU A 288 0.62 18.14 -7.44
CA LEU A 288 0.18 17.36 -8.60
C LEU A 288 -0.40 16.01 -8.15
N THR A 289 0.18 15.36 -7.14
CA THR A 289 -0.37 14.14 -6.53
C THR A 289 -1.76 14.39 -5.94
N TYR A 290 -1.98 15.50 -5.22
CA TYR A 290 -3.31 15.90 -4.75
C TYR A 290 -4.33 15.96 -5.90
N TRP A 291 -3.97 16.62 -7.00
CA TRP A 291 -4.87 16.79 -8.14
C TRP A 291 -5.15 15.49 -8.88
N ILE A 292 -4.12 14.69 -9.17
CA ILE A 292 -4.34 13.42 -9.87
C ILE A 292 -5.16 12.47 -9.01
N HIS A 293 -4.93 12.46 -7.70
CA HIS A 293 -5.70 11.66 -6.75
C HIS A 293 -7.18 12.07 -6.77
N ARG A 294 -7.45 13.39 -6.67
CA ARG A 294 -8.81 13.93 -6.79
C ARG A 294 -9.46 13.62 -8.15
N ILE A 295 -8.70 13.65 -9.25
CA ILE A 295 -9.18 13.31 -10.59
C ILE A 295 -9.53 11.82 -10.68
N TYR A 296 -8.71 10.93 -10.11
CA TYR A 296 -9.02 9.51 -10.03
C TYR A 296 -10.27 9.21 -9.19
N HIS A 297 -10.65 10.12 -8.29
CA HIS A 297 -11.92 10.07 -7.59
C HIS A 297 -13.13 10.58 -8.38
N MET A 298 -12.99 11.04 -9.62
CA MET A 298 -14.15 11.36 -10.46
C MET A 298 -14.94 10.08 -10.80
N PRO A 299 -16.28 10.12 -10.92
CA PRO A 299 -17.12 8.90 -11.01
C PRO A 299 -16.66 7.85 -12.01
N PHE A 300 -16.25 8.28 -13.21
CA PHE A 300 -15.73 7.37 -14.24
C PHE A 300 -14.38 6.77 -13.86
N LEU A 301 -13.40 7.60 -13.48
CA LEU A 301 -12.05 7.13 -13.16
C LEU A 301 -12.03 6.31 -11.87
N TYR A 302 -12.86 6.68 -10.89
CA TYR A 302 -13.00 5.95 -9.64
C TYR A 302 -13.48 4.54 -9.94
N LYS A 303 -14.61 4.40 -10.63
CA LYS A 303 -15.21 3.09 -10.90
C LYS A 303 -14.27 2.12 -11.64
N HIS A 304 -13.46 2.61 -12.58
CA HIS A 304 -12.69 1.75 -13.48
C HIS A 304 -11.20 1.60 -13.11
N PHE A 305 -10.64 2.55 -12.34
CA PHE A 305 -9.22 2.56 -11.99
C PHE A 305 -9.05 2.57 -10.47
N HIS A 306 -9.52 3.62 -9.80
CA HIS A 306 -9.17 3.86 -8.40
C HIS A 306 -9.95 2.99 -7.40
N LYS A 307 -11.11 2.46 -7.78
CA LYS A 307 -11.92 1.57 -6.95
C LYS A 307 -11.16 0.31 -6.55
N LEU A 308 -10.22 -0.16 -7.39
CA LEU A 308 -9.32 -1.27 -7.04
C LEU A 308 -8.56 -0.97 -5.74
N HIS A 309 -7.96 0.21 -5.66
CA HIS A 309 -7.25 0.68 -4.48
C HIS A 309 -8.18 0.80 -3.27
N HIS A 310 -9.37 1.34 -3.49
CA HIS A 310 -10.41 1.50 -2.45
C HIS A 310 -11.13 0.21 -2.04
N THR A 311 -10.82 -0.94 -2.67
CA THR A 311 -11.29 -2.23 -2.13
C THR A 311 -10.66 -2.55 -0.77
N TYR A 312 -9.51 -1.92 -0.46
CA TYR A 312 -8.79 -2.04 0.80
C TYR A 312 -9.23 -0.97 1.81
N LYS A 313 -10.52 -0.92 2.17
CA LYS A 313 -11.13 0.11 3.05
C LYS A 313 -10.37 0.36 4.37
N HIS A 314 -9.63 -0.63 4.86
CA HIS A 314 -8.75 -0.55 6.04
C HIS A 314 -7.33 -0.96 5.64
N PRO A 315 -6.61 -0.08 4.92
CA PRO A 315 -5.39 -0.46 4.21
C PRO A 315 -4.29 -0.96 5.15
N THR A 316 -3.33 -1.65 4.57
CA THR A 316 -2.05 -1.97 5.20
C THR A 316 -0.90 -1.30 4.44
N ALA A 317 0.32 -1.45 4.95
CA ALA A 317 1.52 -0.89 4.33
C ALA A 317 1.68 -1.28 2.86
N PHE A 318 1.12 -2.42 2.45
CA PHE A 318 1.19 -2.91 1.07
C PHE A 318 0.18 -2.24 0.12
N SER A 319 -0.89 -1.61 0.63
CA SER A 319 -1.91 -0.99 -0.20
C SER A 319 -1.37 0.22 -0.98
N VAL A 320 -0.26 0.84 -0.53
CA VAL A 320 0.35 2.02 -1.16
C VAL A 320 0.69 1.84 -2.64
N THR A 321 1.11 0.63 -3.06
CA THR A 321 1.36 0.31 -4.48
C THR A 321 0.29 -0.58 -5.08
N ALA A 322 -0.73 -1.00 -4.31
CA ALA A 322 -1.83 -1.83 -4.77
C ALA A 322 -2.89 -0.99 -5.52
N ILE A 323 -2.47 -0.38 -6.61
CA ILE A 323 -3.26 0.50 -7.46
C ILE A 323 -3.31 -0.02 -8.90
N HIS A 324 -4.22 0.51 -9.71
CA HIS A 324 -4.33 0.10 -11.11
C HIS A 324 -3.05 0.46 -11.90
N PRO A 325 -2.54 -0.38 -12.82
CA PRO A 325 -1.30 -0.10 -13.55
C PRO A 325 -1.26 1.26 -14.26
N PHE A 326 -2.38 1.67 -14.88
CA PHE A 326 -2.51 3.00 -15.49
C PHE A 326 -2.40 4.15 -14.47
N GLU A 327 -2.97 3.99 -13.28
CA GLU A 327 -2.83 4.95 -12.20
C GLU A 327 -1.39 5.01 -11.70
N PHE A 328 -0.77 3.85 -11.53
CA PHE A 328 0.62 3.73 -11.14
C PHE A 328 1.54 4.50 -12.10
N VAL A 329 1.44 4.25 -13.41
CA VAL A 329 2.25 4.95 -14.43
C VAL A 329 1.98 6.47 -14.39
N SER A 330 0.74 6.89 -14.21
CA SER A 330 0.38 8.32 -14.15
C SER A 330 1.01 9.02 -12.93
N ILE A 331 1.06 8.35 -11.78
CA ILE A 331 1.75 8.84 -10.58
C ILE A 331 3.27 8.86 -10.79
N GLN A 332 3.84 7.83 -11.43
CA GLN A 332 5.28 7.83 -11.79
C GLN A 332 5.63 9.02 -12.69
N CYS A 333 4.79 9.37 -13.66
CA CYS A 333 5.01 10.55 -14.51
C CYS A 333 5.09 11.85 -13.69
N ILE A 334 4.26 12.00 -12.65
CA ILE A 334 4.32 13.17 -11.75
C ILE A 334 5.66 13.21 -11.02
N TYR A 335 6.07 12.07 -10.44
CA TYR A 335 7.32 11.99 -9.70
C TYR A 335 8.56 12.18 -10.59
N ILE A 336 8.50 11.77 -11.86
CA ILE A 336 9.58 11.93 -12.84
C ILE A 336 9.62 13.34 -13.44
N SER A 337 8.48 14.05 -13.51
CA SER A 337 8.39 15.34 -14.20
C SER A 337 9.39 16.44 -13.79
N PRO A 338 9.87 16.56 -12.53
CA PRO A 338 10.82 17.61 -12.16
C PRO A 338 12.10 17.59 -13.02
N ILE A 339 12.64 16.41 -13.31
CA ILE A 339 13.90 16.25 -14.08
C ILE A 339 13.72 16.47 -15.59
N PHE A 340 12.54 16.88 -16.02
CA PHE A 340 12.24 17.29 -17.40
C PHE A 340 11.68 18.71 -17.50
N THR A 341 11.48 19.40 -16.37
CA THR A 341 10.78 20.69 -16.32
C THR A 341 11.66 21.84 -15.86
N PHE A 342 12.58 21.62 -14.92
CA PHE A 342 13.51 22.64 -14.45
C PHE A 342 14.82 22.02 -13.93
N PRO A 343 15.92 22.79 -13.78
CA PRO A 343 17.19 22.24 -13.30
C PRO A 343 17.06 21.60 -11.92
N VAL A 344 17.36 20.31 -11.82
CA VAL A 344 17.21 19.54 -10.58
C VAL A 344 18.51 18.85 -10.23
N HIS A 345 19.00 19.05 -9.01
CA HIS A 345 20.12 18.28 -8.49
C HIS A 345 19.62 16.91 -8.06
N TRP A 346 20.39 15.87 -8.36
CA TRP A 346 19.98 14.50 -8.07
C TRP A 346 19.77 14.21 -6.58
N VAL A 347 20.55 14.81 -5.67
CA VAL A 347 20.38 14.66 -4.21
C VAL A 347 18.96 15.00 -3.73
N PRO A 348 18.47 16.26 -3.83
CA PRO A 348 17.13 16.60 -3.39
C PRO A 348 16.05 15.79 -4.11
N TYR A 349 16.22 15.53 -5.41
CA TYR A 349 15.27 14.75 -6.19
C TYR A 349 15.09 13.34 -5.62
N THR A 350 16.18 12.61 -5.48
CA THR A 350 16.13 11.22 -5.01
C THR A 350 15.64 11.15 -3.56
N PHE A 351 16.11 12.07 -2.71
CA PHE A 351 15.63 12.16 -1.34
C PHE A 351 14.11 12.35 -1.29
N ILE A 352 13.55 13.27 -2.08
CA ILE A 352 12.12 13.55 -2.07
C ILE A 352 11.30 12.36 -2.61
N LEU A 353 11.81 11.63 -3.60
CA LEU A 353 11.18 10.38 -4.06
C LEU A 353 11.11 9.34 -2.92
N LEU A 354 12.23 9.10 -2.23
CA LEU A 354 12.27 8.17 -1.10
C LEU A 354 11.37 8.63 0.04
N TYR A 355 11.42 9.92 0.37
CA TYR A 355 10.60 10.56 1.39
C TYR A 355 9.12 10.31 1.12
N THR A 356 8.69 10.57 -0.12
CA THR A 356 7.29 10.42 -0.55
C THR A 356 6.86 8.97 -0.49
N TYR A 357 7.72 8.03 -0.91
CA TYR A 357 7.39 6.61 -0.85
C TYR A 357 7.32 6.09 0.60
N TYR A 358 8.26 6.50 1.45
CA TYR A 358 8.23 6.20 2.88
C TYR A 358 6.93 6.67 3.53
N HIS A 359 6.57 7.95 3.35
CA HIS A 359 5.33 8.48 3.90
C HIS A 359 4.10 7.78 3.34
N GLY A 360 4.11 7.40 2.06
CA GLY A 360 3.07 6.56 1.48
C GLY A 360 2.86 5.22 2.18
N ILE A 361 3.95 4.52 2.52
CA ILE A 361 3.88 3.26 3.29
C ILE A 361 3.27 3.52 4.67
N ILE A 362 3.72 4.58 5.35
CA ILE A 362 3.24 4.96 6.68
C ILE A 362 1.75 5.31 6.65
N ASP A 363 1.30 6.12 5.70
CA ASP A 363 -0.08 6.61 5.60
C ASP A 363 -1.09 5.50 5.25
N HIS A 364 -0.68 4.50 4.47
CA HIS A 364 -1.51 3.33 4.17
C HIS A 364 -1.41 2.24 5.24
N SER A 365 -0.50 2.34 6.21
CA SER A 365 -0.23 1.24 7.14
C SER A 365 -1.42 0.86 8.04
N GLY A 366 -2.38 1.78 8.23
CA GLY A 366 -3.47 1.64 9.17
C GLY A 366 -3.01 1.65 10.64
N ILE A 367 -1.77 2.07 10.90
CA ILE A 367 -1.16 2.19 12.22
C ILE A 367 -1.29 3.65 12.68
N ASN A 368 -1.50 3.89 13.97
CA ASN A 368 -1.66 5.20 14.60
C ASN A 368 -0.38 6.06 14.63
N PHE A 369 0.48 5.94 13.63
CA PHE A 369 1.65 6.77 13.49
C PHE A 369 1.24 8.24 13.35
N LYS A 370 1.89 9.06 14.18
CA LYS A 370 1.65 10.49 14.26
C LYS A 370 2.69 11.23 13.47
N ARG A 371 2.32 12.40 12.95
CA ARG A 371 3.28 13.31 12.35
C ARG A 371 4.37 13.70 13.35
N HIS A 372 5.58 13.84 12.85
CA HIS A 372 6.68 14.35 13.66
C HIS A 372 6.61 15.87 13.82
N TRP A 373 7.15 16.39 14.92
CA TRP A 373 7.15 17.83 15.20
C TRP A 373 7.91 18.66 14.15
N TRP A 374 8.91 18.06 13.51
CA TRP A 374 9.73 18.68 12.46
C TRP A 374 9.12 18.55 11.05
N GLN A 375 7.96 17.90 10.92
CA GLN A 375 7.20 17.75 9.67
C GLN A 375 5.75 18.25 9.86
N PRO A 376 5.54 19.54 10.17
CA PRO A 376 4.20 20.06 10.47
C PRO A 376 3.21 19.98 9.30
N TRP A 377 3.68 19.77 8.08
CA TRP A 377 2.86 19.59 6.89
C TRP A 377 2.24 18.19 6.80
N GLN A 378 2.93 17.16 7.30
CA GLN A 378 2.51 15.77 7.25
C GLN A 378 1.22 15.57 8.06
N PRO A 379 0.20 14.87 7.53
CA PRO A 379 -0.90 14.39 8.35
C PRO A 379 -0.46 13.25 9.28
N ASP A 380 -1.30 12.95 10.29
CA ASP A 380 -1.19 11.66 10.99
C ASP A 380 -1.80 10.57 10.08
N CYS A 381 -1.39 9.30 10.21
CA CYS A 381 -1.83 8.21 9.33
C CYS A 381 -3.37 8.06 9.27
N ILE A 382 -4.09 8.38 10.36
CA ILE A 382 -5.57 8.37 10.41
C ILE A 382 -6.21 9.27 9.33
N PHE A 383 -5.48 10.24 8.78
CA PHE A 383 -5.99 11.11 7.72
C PHE A 383 -6.27 10.34 6.42
N HIS A 384 -5.32 9.51 5.99
CA HIS A 384 -5.44 8.70 4.77
C HIS A 384 -6.22 7.41 5.03
N ASP A 385 -6.11 6.84 6.22
CA ASP A 385 -6.99 5.74 6.65
C ASP A 385 -8.48 6.17 6.62
N ASN A 386 -8.79 7.40 7.05
CA ASN A 386 -10.12 8.00 6.89
C ASN A 386 -10.49 8.26 5.43
N HIS A 387 -9.53 8.56 4.55
CA HIS A 387 -9.80 8.71 3.12
C HIS A 387 -10.35 7.41 2.51
N HIS A 388 -9.73 6.28 2.84
CA HIS A 388 -10.21 4.93 2.45
C HIS A 388 -11.56 4.58 3.08
N GLN A 389 -11.80 5.01 4.33
CA GLN A 389 -13.05 4.72 5.03
C GLN A 389 -14.24 5.51 4.48
N TYR A 390 -14.05 6.81 4.26
CA TYR A 390 -15.13 7.77 3.97
C TYR A 390 -15.29 8.09 2.49
N PHE A 391 -14.30 7.76 1.67
CA PHE A 391 -14.25 8.00 0.23
C PHE A 391 -14.34 9.49 -0.15
N HIS A 392 -13.77 9.83 -1.30
CA HIS A 392 -13.94 11.14 -1.95
C HIS A 392 -13.65 12.36 -1.07
N VAL A 393 -12.78 12.24 -0.07
CA VAL A 393 -12.43 13.29 0.90
C VAL A 393 -10.98 13.10 1.32
N ASN A 394 -10.29 14.14 1.81
CA ASN A 394 -8.89 14.03 2.25
C ASN A 394 -7.95 13.48 1.15
N PHE A 395 -7.87 14.16 0.00
CA PHE A 395 -7.05 13.72 -1.14
C PHE A 395 -5.55 14.05 -0.99
N GLY A 396 -5.18 14.92 -0.06
CA GLY A 396 -3.80 15.28 0.20
C GLY A 396 -2.98 14.06 0.61
N PHE A 397 -1.73 14.01 0.18
CA PHE A 397 -0.82 12.93 0.53
C PHE A 397 0.08 13.37 1.67
N ASN A 398 1.12 14.16 1.38
CA ASN A 398 2.01 14.68 2.43
C ASN A 398 1.54 16.02 3.02
N ILE A 399 0.73 16.80 2.29
CA ILE A 399 0.27 18.11 2.72
C ILE A 399 -1.26 18.15 2.77
N ARG A 400 -1.83 17.99 3.97
CA ARG A 400 -3.30 18.09 4.17
C ARG A 400 -3.89 19.48 3.95
N PHE A 401 -3.06 20.51 3.78
CA PHE A 401 -3.53 21.89 3.54
C PHE A 401 -4.19 22.04 2.17
N TRP A 402 -3.84 21.21 1.18
CA TRP A 402 -4.51 21.21 -0.12
C TRP A 402 -6.00 20.93 0.01
N ASP A 403 -6.38 20.00 0.88
CA ASP A 403 -7.79 19.70 1.15
C ASP A 403 -8.53 20.86 1.81
N LYS A 404 -7.86 21.61 2.69
CA LYS A 404 -8.46 22.80 3.29
C LYS A 404 -8.65 23.90 2.25
N PHE A 405 -7.64 24.10 1.41
CA PHE A 405 -7.66 25.11 0.35
C PHE A 405 -8.74 24.83 -0.70
N HIS A 406 -8.89 23.57 -1.09
CA HIS A 406 -9.84 23.14 -2.12
C HIS A 406 -11.21 22.70 -1.58
N GLY A 407 -11.42 22.79 -0.26
CA GLY A 407 -12.68 22.44 0.39
C GLY A 407 -13.02 20.94 0.39
N THR A 408 -12.01 20.08 0.28
CA THR A 408 -12.13 18.60 0.27
C THR A 408 -11.69 17.95 1.58
N HIS A 409 -11.45 18.74 2.62
CA HIS A 409 -11.14 18.22 3.96
C HIS A 409 -12.39 17.64 4.61
N ARG A 410 -12.25 16.51 5.31
CA ARG A 410 -13.35 15.89 6.07
C ARG A 410 -13.90 16.87 7.09
N ARG A 411 -15.22 16.96 7.18
CA ARG A 411 -15.93 17.83 8.13
C ARG A 411 -16.87 17.05 9.03
N LYS A 412 -17.17 17.64 10.19
CA LYS A 412 -18.06 17.06 11.19
C LYS A 412 -19.53 17.11 10.80
N ASP A 413 -19.95 18.17 10.11
CA ASP A 413 -21.34 18.52 9.74
C ASP A 413 -21.83 17.77 8.49
N ARG A 414 -21.06 16.82 7.97
CA ARG A 414 -21.35 16.11 6.72
C ARG A 414 -21.01 14.64 6.83
N VAL A 415 -21.73 13.84 6.04
CA VAL A 415 -21.49 12.41 5.85
C VAL A 415 -20.95 12.16 4.45
N TYR A 416 -20.07 11.19 4.37
CA TYR A 416 -19.35 10.80 3.16
C TYR A 416 -19.56 9.31 2.95
N THR A 417 -19.76 8.91 1.70
CA THR A 417 -19.98 7.54 1.27
C THR A 417 -19.40 7.38 -0.13
N GLU A 418 -19.24 6.12 -0.58
CA GLU A 418 -18.68 5.80 -1.89
C GLU A 418 -19.44 6.47 -3.08
N ASP A 419 -20.71 6.80 -2.90
CA ASP A 419 -21.56 7.43 -3.91
C ASP A 419 -21.63 8.97 -3.81
N ILE A 420 -21.04 9.59 -2.78
CA ILE A 420 -20.98 11.05 -2.61
C ILE A 420 -19.62 11.59 -3.06
N PHE A 421 -19.55 11.97 -4.32
CA PHE A 421 -18.32 12.43 -4.97
C PHE A 421 -17.93 13.89 -4.62
N TRP A 422 -16.75 14.31 -5.08
CA TRP A 422 -16.26 15.70 -5.12
C TRP A 422 -15.81 16.34 -3.80
N GLY A 423 -15.76 15.60 -2.70
CA GLY A 423 -15.37 16.13 -1.39
C GLY A 423 -16.42 17.02 -0.73
N THR A 424 -17.62 17.11 -1.30
CA THR A 424 -18.66 17.98 -0.76
C THR A 424 -19.30 17.39 0.49
N GLY A 425 -19.47 16.06 0.56
CA GLY A 425 -20.26 15.39 1.58
C GLY A 425 -21.75 15.76 1.53
N LYS A 426 -22.62 14.90 2.04
CA LYS A 426 -24.06 15.18 2.22
C LYS A 426 -24.28 15.80 3.59
N GLU A 427 -25.05 16.88 3.64
CA GLU A 427 -25.33 17.62 4.88
C GLU A 427 -26.21 16.79 5.82
N MET A 428 -25.97 16.93 7.14
CA MET A 428 -26.61 16.09 8.16
C MET A 428 -28.14 16.17 8.19
N ASP A 429 -28.69 17.34 7.87
CA ASP A 429 -30.14 17.60 7.80
C ASP A 429 -30.85 16.89 6.63
N LYS A 430 -30.11 16.50 5.59
CA LYS A 430 -30.62 15.83 4.39
C LYS A 430 -30.52 14.31 4.48
N LEU A 431 -29.98 13.78 5.57
CA LEU A 431 -29.77 12.34 5.76
C LEU A 431 -30.98 11.70 6.44
N SER A 432 -31.22 10.44 6.09
CA SER A 432 -32.11 9.57 6.83
C SER A 432 -31.52 9.23 8.21
N PRO A 433 -32.35 8.90 9.21
CA PRO A 433 -31.86 8.45 10.52
C PRO A 433 -30.91 7.25 10.44
N GLN A 434 -31.11 6.38 9.44
CA GLN A 434 -30.27 5.19 9.22
C GLN A 434 -28.87 5.56 8.72
N GLU A 435 -28.77 6.49 7.75
CA GLU A 435 -27.48 7.01 7.28
C GLU A 435 -26.70 7.70 8.42
N ILE A 436 -27.38 8.50 9.25
CA ILE A 436 -26.78 9.15 10.42
C ILE A 436 -26.28 8.10 11.41
N GLN A 437 -27.09 7.07 11.71
CA GLN A 437 -26.70 6.02 12.64
C GLN A 437 -25.48 5.23 12.15
N ALA A 438 -25.41 4.95 10.84
CA ALA A 438 -24.27 4.26 10.24
C ALA A 438 -22.98 5.11 10.31
N ASP A 439 -23.04 6.39 9.95
CA ASP A 439 -21.90 7.31 10.07
C ASP A 439 -21.43 7.48 11.52
N LEU A 440 -22.37 7.59 12.47
CA LEU A 440 -22.04 7.64 13.90
C LEU A 440 -21.38 6.36 14.39
N ALA A 441 -21.81 5.19 13.91
CA ALA A 441 -21.18 3.91 14.27
C ALA A 441 -19.72 3.88 13.78
N GLU A 442 -19.49 4.29 12.53
CA GLU A 442 -18.16 4.40 11.95
C GLU A 442 -17.26 5.39 12.71
N ARG A 443 -17.74 6.62 12.99
CA ARG A 443 -16.99 7.63 13.76
C ARG A 443 -16.63 7.16 15.15
N ASN A 444 -17.53 6.45 15.82
CA ASN A 444 -17.30 5.97 17.18
C ASN A 444 -16.39 4.72 17.22
N ALA A 445 -16.14 4.07 16.07
CA ALA A 445 -15.26 2.91 15.97
C ALA A 445 -13.78 3.27 15.75
N GLU A 446 -13.47 4.50 15.34
CA GLU A 446 -12.09 4.98 15.16
C GLU A 446 -11.32 4.99 16.50
N ASN A 447 -10.00 4.90 16.43
CA ASN A 447 -9.14 4.91 17.62
C ASN A 447 -8.75 6.33 18.04
N PRO A 448 -9.01 6.77 19.28
CA PRO A 448 -8.56 8.07 19.76
C PRO A 448 -7.04 8.24 19.68
N LEU A 449 -6.26 7.17 19.88
CA LEU A 449 -4.79 7.19 19.81
C LEU A 449 -4.25 7.49 18.41
N ALA A 450 -5.06 7.31 17.37
CA ALA A 450 -4.71 7.61 15.98
C ALA A 450 -4.68 9.10 15.66
N TYR A 451 -5.23 9.93 16.55
CA TYR A 451 -5.21 11.38 16.43
C TYR A 451 -4.05 11.99 17.22
N HIS A 452 -3.46 13.07 16.68
CA HIS A 452 -2.35 13.81 17.30
C HIS A 452 -2.51 13.97 18.83
N ASP A 453 -3.67 14.46 19.27
CA ASP A 453 -3.96 14.81 20.66
C ASP A 453 -4.60 13.66 21.47
N ASN A 454 -4.59 12.43 20.96
CA ASN A 454 -5.26 11.26 21.54
C ASN A 454 -6.78 11.48 21.75
N LYS A 455 -7.42 12.24 20.87
CA LYS A 455 -8.84 12.63 20.96
C LYS A 455 -9.55 12.41 19.64
N MET A 456 -10.77 11.89 19.72
CA MET A 456 -11.63 11.64 18.56
C MET A 456 -12.03 12.94 17.85
N ALA A 457 -11.29 13.33 16.82
CA ALA A 457 -11.46 14.62 16.16
C ALA A 457 -12.83 14.77 15.47
N PHE A 458 -13.44 13.67 15.00
CA PHE A 458 -14.70 13.69 14.25
C PHE A 458 -15.92 13.15 15.02
N ARG A 459 -15.74 12.73 16.28
CA ARG A 459 -16.86 12.30 17.13
C ARG A 459 -17.82 13.45 17.38
N LEU A 460 -19.12 13.15 17.28
CA LEU A 460 -20.20 14.11 17.51
C LEU A 460 -20.79 13.91 18.90
N SER A 461 -20.89 15.00 19.66
CA SER A 461 -21.74 15.08 20.85
C SER A 461 -23.22 15.13 20.46
N GLN A 462 -24.10 14.78 21.40
CA GLN A 462 -25.54 14.88 21.19
C GLN A 462 -25.98 16.32 20.85
N SER A 463 -25.35 17.32 21.47
CA SER A 463 -25.61 18.74 21.17
C SER A 463 -25.13 19.14 19.76
N GLU A 464 -23.96 18.68 19.32
CA GLU A 464 -23.49 18.94 17.95
C GLU A 464 -24.44 18.31 16.93
N LEU A 465 -24.86 17.06 17.17
CA LEU A 465 -25.79 16.36 16.29
C LEU A 465 -27.13 17.09 16.19
N GLN A 466 -27.71 17.50 17.32
CA GLN A 466 -28.94 18.29 17.35
C GLN A 466 -28.76 19.61 16.60
N ASN A 467 -27.67 20.34 16.83
CA ASN A 467 -27.40 21.60 16.16
C ASN A 467 -27.27 21.45 14.63
N PHE A 468 -26.61 20.40 14.14
CA PHE A 468 -26.48 20.16 12.71
C PHE A 468 -27.81 19.78 12.06
N VAL A 469 -28.66 19.02 12.75
CA VAL A 469 -30.00 18.67 12.26
C VAL A 469 -30.98 19.85 12.34
N MET A 470 -30.88 20.69 13.38
CA MET A 470 -31.80 21.80 13.62
C MET A 470 -31.43 23.10 12.87
N SER A 471 -30.14 23.45 12.76
CA SER A 471 -29.71 24.74 12.17
C SER A 471 -30.03 24.90 10.68
N SER A 472 -30.43 23.83 10.00
CA SER A 472 -30.92 23.86 8.62
C SER A 472 -32.42 24.14 8.50
N ASN A 473 -33.22 23.92 9.56
CA ASN A 473 -34.65 24.24 9.55
C ASN A 473 -34.90 25.75 9.67
N ASP A 474 -33.99 26.51 10.28
CA ASP A 474 -34.08 27.96 10.41
C ASP A 474 -33.59 28.74 9.16
N LYS A 475 -33.06 28.03 8.15
CA LYS A 475 -32.56 28.62 6.89
C LYS A 475 -33.49 28.38 5.68
N LYS A 476 -34.65 27.75 5.89
CA LYS A 476 -35.73 27.64 4.91
C LYS A 476 -36.85 28.60 5.29
#